data_AF-A0A965U5Z4-F1
#
_entry.id   AF-A0A965U5Z4-F1
#
_cell.length_a   1.000
_cell.length_b   1.000
_cell.length_c   1.000
_cell.angle_alpha   90.00
_cell.angle_beta   90.00
_cell.angle_gamma   90.00
#
_symmetry.space_group_name_H-M   'P 1'
#
loop_
_entity.id
_entity.type
_entity.pdbx_description
1 polymer ?
#
loop_
_entity_poly.entity_id
_entity_poly.type
_entity_poly.pdbx_seq_one_letter_code
_entity_poly.pdbx_strand_id
1 'polypeptide(L)'
;MLAQNTRAPKELMEVAARIHDLREISGYTPEEMARNTNVGLSDYLSYESAQADMPFTFIHKCALTFNVGITDLMEGRSASLSSYTITRKGQGQTTAKEKGIEIKNMAPFFRDKIAEPYWVTYEYDAAQQGRPIHLTTHSGQEFDLILSGKLKVQVGKNTEILSEGDSIYYDSSTPHGMLAVDGADCTFLAMILPGEETEERKVGETILPSKTTRRLIYEDFVVPEEDEIGALKQIAFKNEDQFNFAYDVVDRLGKEQP
;
A
#
# COMPACT_ATOMS: atom_id res chain seq x y z
N MET A 1 -19.56 -36.56 44.52
CA MET A 1 -19.53 -36.55 43.05
C MET A 1 -20.30 -35.33 42.59
N LEU A 2 -19.61 -34.22 42.38
CA LEU A 2 -20.24 -32.95 41.98
C LEU A 2 -20.02 -32.74 40.49
N ALA A 3 -21.11 -32.33 39.84
CA ALA A 3 -21.27 -32.15 38.41
C ALA A 3 -20.16 -31.28 37.80
N GLN A 4 -19.52 -31.81 36.76
CA GLN A 4 -18.74 -31.01 35.82
C GLN A 4 -19.72 -30.17 35.00
N ASN A 5 -19.89 -28.91 35.38
CA ASN A 5 -20.61 -27.93 34.57
C ASN A 5 -19.62 -27.39 33.53
N THR A 6 -19.53 -28.07 32.39
CA THR A 6 -18.70 -27.74 31.24
C THR A 6 -19.23 -26.47 30.59
N ARG A 7 -18.67 -25.33 30.99
CA ARG A 7 -18.88 -24.04 30.32
C ARG A 7 -18.27 -24.17 28.92
N ALA A 8 -19.08 -24.05 27.86
CA ALA A 8 -18.57 -24.03 26.49
C ALA A 8 -17.44 -22.99 26.38
N PRO A 9 -16.30 -23.31 25.74
CA PRO A 9 -15.20 -22.38 25.55
C PRO A 9 -15.70 -21.06 24.98
N LYS A 10 -15.31 -19.93 25.58
CA LYS A 10 -15.75 -18.58 25.21
C LYS A 10 -15.66 -18.32 23.69
N GLU A 11 -14.66 -18.89 23.05
CA GLU A 11 -14.40 -18.81 21.60
C GLU A 11 -15.50 -19.48 20.74
N LEU A 12 -16.06 -20.62 21.18
CA LEU A 12 -17.12 -21.31 20.45
C LEU A 12 -18.44 -20.53 20.47
N MET A 13 -18.74 -19.86 21.59
CA MET A 13 -19.91 -18.98 21.69
C MET A 13 -19.79 -17.78 20.76
N GLU A 14 -18.58 -17.21 20.61
CA GLU A 14 -18.35 -16.07 19.73
C GLU A 14 -18.48 -16.45 18.25
N VAL A 15 -18.01 -17.62 17.84
CA VAL A 15 -18.17 -18.11 16.45
C VAL A 15 -19.64 -18.41 16.14
N ALA A 16 -20.36 -19.06 17.06
CA ALA A 16 -21.78 -19.36 16.90
C ALA A 16 -22.63 -18.09 16.76
N ALA A 17 -22.37 -17.07 17.58
CA ALA A 17 -23.03 -15.77 17.48
C ALA A 17 -22.78 -15.09 16.12
N ARG A 18 -21.55 -15.14 15.59
CA ARG A 18 -21.25 -14.59 14.26
C ARG A 18 -21.99 -15.33 13.14
N ILE A 19 -22.11 -16.66 13.23
CA ILE A 19 -22.88 -17.45 12.27
C ILE A 19 -24.36 -17.05 12.29
N HIS A 20 -24.92 -16.85 13.49
CA HIS A 20 -26.29 -16.38 13.66
C HIS A 20 -26.50 -14.99 13.03
N ASP A 21 -25.63 -14.03 13.36
CA ASP A 21 -25.71 -12.66 12.83
C ASP A 21 -25.58 -12.63 11.30
N LEU A 22 -24.63 -13.38 10.74
CA LEU A 22 -24.45 -13.48 9.29
C LEU A 22 -25.64 -14.14 8.60
N ARG A 23 -26.29 -15.13 9.24
CA ARG A 23 -27.52 -15.74 8.73
C ARG A 23 -28.65 -14.71 8.66
N GLU A 24 -28.86 -13.94 9.73
CA GLU A 24 -29.92 -12.91 9.76
C GLU A 24 -29.67 -11.80 8.73
N ILE A 25 -28.43 -11.30 8.63
CA ILE A 25 -28.04 -10.25 7.67
C ILE A 25 -28.22 -10.74 6.23
N SER A 26 -27.86 -12.00 5.96
CA SER A 26 -27.97 -12.60 4.63
C SER A 26 -29.40 -13.06 4.29
N GLY A 27 -30.34 -12.94 5.23
CA GLY A 27 -31.74 -13.31 5.03
C GLY A 27 -32.02 -14.81 4.92
N TYR A 28 -31.08 -15.66 5.35
CA TYR A 28 -31.25 -17.11 5.27
C TYR A 28 -32.08 -17.65 6.43
N THR A 29 -32.97 -18.61 6.15
CA THR A 29 -33.62 -19.38 7.21
C THR A 29 -32.68 -20.47 7.78
N PRO A 30 -32.90 -20.95 9.01
CA PRO A 30 -32.14 -22.08 9.55
C PRO A 30 -32.18 -23.33 8.64
N GLU A 31 -33.30 -23.57 7.96
CA GLU A 31 -33.47 -24.68 7.01
C GLU A 31 -32.65 -24.50 5.73
N GLU A 32 -32.49 -23.27 5.25
CA GLU A 32 -31.62 -22.94 4.13
C GLU A 32 -30.16 -23.13 4.50
N MET A 33 -29.75 -22.65 5.68
CA MET A 33 -28.38 -22.83 6.14
C MET A 33 -28.02 -24.29 6.42
N ALA A 34 -28.94 -25.07 7.00
CA ALA A 34 -28.75 -26.50 7.19
C ALA A 34 -28.50 -27.23 5.86
N ARG A 35 -29.24 -26.86 4.80
CA ARG A 35 -29.03 -27.39 3.44
C ARG A 35 -27.69 -26.96 2.85
N ASN A 36 -27.34 -25.68 2.95
CA ASN A 36 -26.08 -25.13 2.39
C ASN A 36 -24.83 -25.70 3.09
N THR A 37 -24.94 -26.00 4.39
CA THR A 37 -23.86 -26.59 5.19
C THR A 37 -23.88 -28.13 5.18
N ASN A 38 -24.91 -28.73 4.60
CA ASN A 38 -25.13 -30.19 4.50
C ASN A 38 -25.16 -30.87 5.88
N VAL A 39 -25.87 -30.29 6.84
CA VAL A 39 -26.13 -30.85 8.17
C VAL A 39 -27.64 -30.91 8.42
N GLY A 40 -28.09 -31.72 9.38
CA GLY A 40 -29.49 -31.73 9.77
C GLY A 40 -29.91 -30.40 10.43
N LEU A 41 -31.18 -30.02 10.31
CA LEU A 41 -31.71 -28.80 10.95
C LEU A 41 -31.47 -28.78 12.46
N SER A 42 -31.65 -29.94 13.12
CA SER A 42 -31.40 -30.07 14.56
C SER A 42 -29.93 -29.81 14.90
N ASP A 43 -29.01 -30.35 14.10
CA ASP A 43 -27.57 -30.16 14.30
C ASP A 43 -27.19 -28.70 14.05
N TYR A 44 -27.71 -28.09 12.98
CA TYR A 44 -27.52 -26.67 12.67
C TYR A 44 -27.91 -25.77 13.85
N LEU A 45 -29.11 -25.98 14.42
CA LEU A 45 -29.59 -25.20 15.56
C LEU A 45 -28.72 -25.43 16.81
N SER A 46 -28.22 -26.64 17.03
CA SER A 46 -27.31 -26.94 18.14
C SER A 46 -25.95 -26.24 17.99
N TYR A 47 -25.46 -26.09 16.76
CA TYR A 47 -24.24 -25.37 16.43
C TYR A 47 -24.40 -23.86 16.55
N GLU A 48 -25.46 -23.30 15.96
CA GLU A 48 -25.76 -21.85 16.01
C GLU A 48 -26.05 -21.36 17.44
N SER A 49 -26.58 -22.22 18.31
CA SER A 49 -26.81 -21.91 19.72
C SER A 49 -25.63 -22.22 20.66
N ALA A 50 -24.49 -22.66 20.11
CA ALA A 50 -23.30 -23.09 20.86
C ALA A 50 -23.56 -24.21 21.89
N GLN A 51 -24.58 -25.04 21.66
CA GLN A 51 -24.90 -26.20 22.51
C GLN A 51 -24.09 -27.45 22.15
N ALA A 52 -23.51 -27.48 20.95
CA ALA A 52 -22.63 -28.54 20.48
C ALA A 52 -21.37 -27.94 19.81
N ASP A 53 -20.27 -28.70 19.84
CA ASP A 53 -19.04 -28.32 19.15
C ASP A 53 -19.25 -28.31 17.63
N MET A 54 -18.68 -27.29 16.97
CA MET A 54 -18.76 -27.10 15.53
C MET A 54 -17.61 -27.79 14.80
N PRO A 55 -17.87 -28.77 13.92
CA PRO A 55 -16.83 -29.34 13.08
C PRO A 55 -16.23 -28.27 12.15
N PHE A 56 -14.92 -28.33 11.89
CA PHE A 56 -14.26 -27.41 10.95
C PHE A 56 -14.96 -27.36 9.56
N THR A 57 -15.44 -28.51 9.08
CA THR A 57 -16.17 -28.62 7.81
C THR A 57 -17.48 -27.84 7.80
N PHE A 58 -18.15 -27.71 8.95
CA PHE A 58 -19.34 -26.88 9.10
C PHE A 58 -18.96 -25.39 9.02
N ILE A 59 -17.97 -24.95 9.79
CA ILE A 59 -17.47 -23.57 9.81
C ILE A 59 -17.02 -23.13 8.41
N HIS A 60 -16.27 -23.99 7.70
CA HIS A 60 -15.83 -23.72 6.34
C HIS A 60 -17.00 -23.54 5.36
N LYS A 61 -18.05 -24.36 5.47
CA LYS A 61 -19.24 -24.21 4.60
C LYS A 61 -20.08 -22.99 4.95
N CYS A 62 -20.17 -22.61 6.23
CA CYS A 62 -20.75 -21.33 6.62
C CYS A 62 -19.99 -20.17 5.97
N ALA A 63 -18.66 -20.18 6.05
CA ALA A 63 -17.81 -19.16 5.43
C ALA A 63 -18.05 -19.05 3.91
N LEU A 64 -18.11 -20.18 3.21
CA LEU A 64 -18.46 -20.22 1.78
C LEU A 64 -19.87 -19.69 1.49
N THR A 65 -20.86 -20.06 2.31
CA THR A 65 -22.26 -19.65 2.13
C THR A 65 -22.46 -18.15 2.34
N PHE A 66 -21.71 -17.57 3.27
CA PHE A 66 -21.72 -16.13 3.55
C PHE A 66 -20.74 -15.32 2.69
N ASN A 67 -19.92 -15.99 1.86
CA ASN A 67 -18.83 -15.38 1.10
C ASN A 67 -17.86 -14.57 1.98
N VAL A 68 -17.46 -15.14 3.13
CA VAL A 68 -16.50 -14.55 4.08
C VAL A 68 -15.28 -15.46 4.25
N GLY A 69 -14.14 -14.92 4.71
CA GLY A 69 -12.99 -15.73 5.08
C GLY A 69 -13.30 -16.71 6.21
N ILE A 70 -12.61 -17.85 6.27
CA ILE A 70 -12.76 -18.76 7.41
C ILE A 70 -12.10 -18.20 8.68
N THR A 71 -10.97 -17.51 8.54
CA THR A 71 -10.28 -16.79 9.62
C THR A 71 -11.15 -15.68 10.19
N ASP A 72 -11.92 -15.02 9.32
CA ASP A 72 -12.90 -14.00 9.68
C ASP A 72 -14.00 -14.56 10.59
N LEU A 73 -14.57 -15.69 10.19
CA LEU A 73 -15.62 -16.37 10.95
C LEU A 73 -15.10 -16.94 12.28
N MET A 74 -13.87 -17.46 12.31
CA MET A 74 -13.25 -18.09 13.49
C MET A 74 -12.67 -17.09 14.49
N GLU A 75 -11.90 -16.10 14.04
CA GLU A 75 -11.15 -15.20 14.92
C GLU A 75 -11.89 -13.88 15.18
N GLY A 76 -12.90 -13.54 14.35
CA GLY A 76 -13.68 -12.31 14.49
C GLY A 76 -12.85 -11.08 14.14
N ARG A 77 -11.71 -11.31 13.48
CA ARG A 77 -10.74 -10.31 13.03
C ARG A 77 -10.80 -10.18 11.52
N SER A 78 -11.99 -9.86 11.05
CA SER A 78 -12.19 -9.30 9.71
C SER A 78 -12.19 -7.80 9.86
N ALA A 79 -11.61 -7.12 8.87
CA ALA A 79 -11.88 -5.73 8.59
C ALA A 79 -13.42 -5.50 8.61
N SER A 80 -13.91 -5.03 9.75
CA SER A 80 -15.34 -4.89 10.02
C SER A 80 -15.80 -3.53 9.53
N LEU A 81 -16.99 -3.54 8.91
CA LEU A 81 -17.83 -2.42 8.47
C LEU A 81 -17.89 -2.28 6.94
N SER A 82 -19.01 -2.76 6.36
CA SER A 82 -19.36 -2.57 4.95
C SER A 82 -20.34 -1.41 4.69
N SER A 83 -20.95 -0.81 5.73
CA SER A 83 -21.85 0.35 5.56
C SER A 83 -21.19 1.69 5.90
N TYR A 84 -20.49 1.79 7.04
CA TYR A 84 -19.71 2.98 7.42
C TYR A 84 -18.63 2.63 8.45
N THR A 85 -17.46 3.27 8.41
CA THR A 85 -16.43 3.15 9.47
C THR A 85 -16.14 4.50 10.11
N ILE A 86 -15.67 4.49 11.36
CA ILE A 86 -15.29 5.70 12.09
C ILE A 86 -13.86 5.54 12.61
N THR A 87 -12.96 6.38 12.11
CA THR A 87 -11.62 6.55 12.68
C THR A 87 -11.60 7.86 13.47
N ARG A 88 -11.37 7.76 14.79
CA ARG A 88 -11.26 8.95 15.66
C ARG A 88 -9.90 9.63 15.49
N LYS A 89 -9.83 10.92 15.82
CA LYS A 89 -8.57 11.70 15.75
C LYS A 89 -7.43 10.94 16.44
N GLY A 90 -6.32 10.76 15.72
CA GLY A 90 -5.13 10.08 16.22
C GLY A 90 -5.19 8.55 16.25
N GLN A 91 -6.32 7.94 15.84
CA GLN A 91 -6.52 6.47 15.84
C GLN A 91 -6.40 5.85 14.44
N GLY A 92 -5.89 6.59 13.44
CA GLY A 92 -5.60 6.02 12.12
C GLY A 92 -4.51 4.95 12.20
N GLN A 93 -4.63 3.91 11.38
CA GLN A 93 -3.65 2.82 11.35
C GLN A 93 -2.41 3.28 10.58
N THR A 94 -1.24 3.26 11.22
CA THR A 94 0.02 3.58 10.55
C THR A 94 0.30 2.56 9.44
N THR A 95 0.35 3.04 8.20
CA THR A 95 0.63 2.24 7.00
C THR A 95 2.10 2.33 6.61
N ALA A 96 2.66 3.54 6.69
CA ALA A 96 4.07 3.79 6.45
C ALA A 96 4.59 4.80 7.48
N LYS A 97 5.82 4.57 7.94
CA LYS A 97 6.54 5.50 8.78
C LYS A 97 8.00 5.49 8.39
N GLU A 98 8.37 6.50 7.62
CA GLU A 98 9.74 6.72 7.17
C GLU A 98 10.28 8.00 7.81
N LYS A 99 11.57 8.28 7.61
CA LYS A 99 12.19 9.46 8.22
C LYS A 99 11.53 10.74 7.67
N GLY A 100 10.78 11.42 8.52
CA GLY A 100 10.07 12.65 8.19
C GLY A 100 8.73 12.47 7.47
N ILE A 101 8.23 11.24 7.31
CA ILE A 101 6.94 10.97 6.66
C ILE A 101 6.15 9.97 7.52
N GLU A 102 4.94 10.35 7.92
CA GLU A 102 4.00 9.47 8.60
C GLU A 102 2.68 9.41 7.82
N ILE A 103 2.29 8.19 7.42
CA ILE A 103 1.06 7.92 6.67
C ILE A 103 0.17 7.01 7.52
N LYS A 104 -1.07 7.46 7.78
CA LYS A 104 -2.07 6.71 8.53
C LYS A 104 -3.32 6.48 7.69
N ASN A 105 -3.69 5.22 7.46
CA ASN A 105 -4.96 4.88 6.83
C ASN A 105 -6.12 5.22 7.77
N MET A 106 -7.11 5.95 7.24
CA MET A 106 -8.27 6.45 7.96
C MET A 106 -9.52 5.59 7.79
N ALA A 107 -9.48 4.54 6.96
CA ALA A 107 -10.53 3.54 6.81
C ALA A 107 -9.96 2.11 6.60
N PRO A 108 -9.01 1.65 7.43
CA PRO A 108 -8.26 0.41 7.17
C PRO A 108 -9.15 -0.84 7.15
N PHE A 109 -10.28 -0.78 7.85
CA PHE A 109 -11.20 -1.90 8.00
C PHE A 109 -12.46 -1.80 7.11
N PHE A 110 -12.59 -0.76 6.29
CA PHE A 110 -13.72 -0.65 5.36
C PHE A 110 -13.48 -1.49 4.11
N ARG A 111 -14.46 -2.30 3.72
CA ARG A 111 -14.37 -3.24 2.59
C ARG A 111 -14.74 -2.58 1.26
N ASP A 112 -14.20 -3.12 0.16
CA ASP A 112 -14.54 -2.74 -1.22
C ASP A 112 -14.51 -1.22 -1.46
N LYS A 113 -13.50 -0.56 -0.89
CA LYS A 113 -13.32 0.89 -1.02
C LYS A 113 -13.05 1.25 -2.47
N ILE A 114 -13.78 2.26 -2.94
CA ILE A 114 -13.48 2.94 -4.21
C ILE A 114 -12.36 3.99 -4.08
N ALA A 115 -11.97 4.32 -2.84
CA ALA A 115 -10.90 5.27 -2.53
C ALA A 115 -10.31 4.98 -1.14
N GLU A 116 -9.01 5.13 -1.00
CA GLU A 116 -8.25 4.97 0.23
C GLU A 116 -7.98 6.36 0.88
N PRO A 117 -8.56 6.66 2.06
CA PRO A 117 -8.30 7.90 2.77
C PRO A 117 -7.07 7.78 3.68
N TYR A 118 -6.13 8.71 3.56
CA TYR A 118 -4.92 8.77 4.36
C TYR A 118 -4.76 10.12 5.06
N TRP A 119 -4.40 10.07 6.33
CA TRP A 119 -3.87 11.21 7.07
C TRP A 119 -2.35 11.19 6.92
N VAL A 120 -1.81 12.22 6.28
CA VAL A 120 -0.39 12.29 5.92
C VAL A 120 0.27 13.48 6.59
N THR A 121 1.43 13.23 7.19
CA THR A 121 2.27 14.25 7.80
C THR A 121 3.66 14.20 7.18
N TYR A 122 4.12 15.34 6.65
CA TYR A 122 5.49 15.55 6.21
C TYR A 122 6.18 16.48 7.21
N GLU A 123 7.25 16.01 7.83
CA GLU A 123 8.10 16.82 8.69
C GLU A 123 8.93 17.76 7.83
N TYR A 124 9.13 19.00 8.31
CA TYR A 124 10.01 19.93 7.64
C TYR A 124 11.48 19.51 7.81
N ASP A 125 12.17 19.36 6.67
CA ASP A 125 13.62 19.16 6.63
C ASP A 125 14.29 20.28 5.80
N ALA A 126 15.11 21.09 6.48
CA ALA A 126 15.90 22.14 5.86
C ALA A 126 16.89 21.61 4.81
N ALA A 127 17.39 20.38 4.98
CA ALA A 127 18.34 19.77 4.06
C ALA A 127 17.71 19.38 2.70
N GLN A 128 16.39 19.27 2.64
CA GLN A 128 15.65 18.87 1.43
C GLN A 128 15.17 20.06 0.58
N GLN A 129 15.12 21.28 1.12
CA GLN A 129 14.52 22.45 0.43
C GLN A 129 15.20 22.83 -0.90
N GLY A 130 16.48 22.48 -1.06
CA GLY A 130 17.27 22.73 -2.27
C GLY A 130 17.55 21.48 -3.12
N ARG A 131 16.97 20.33 -2.78
CA ARG A 131 17.19 19.06 -3.49
C ARG A 131 16.01 18.75 -4.41
N PRO A 132 16.23 17.96 -5.48
CA PRO A 132 15.13 17.42 -6.27
C PRO A 132 14.16 16.62 -5.38
N ILE A 133 12.86 16.84 -5.56
CA ILE A 133 11.84 16.05 -4.88
C ILE A 133 11.88 14.63 -5.45
N HIS A 134 11.87 13.63 -4.57
CA HIS A 134 11.73 12.24 -5.00
C HIS A 134 10.33 12.03 -5.58
N LEU A 135 10.26 11.47 -6.79
CA LEU A 135 9.00 11.29 -7.51
C LEU A 135 8.60 9.81 -7.56
N THR A 136 7.31 9.56 -7.37
CA THR A 136 6.66 8.27 -7.45
C THR A 136 5.56 8.29 -8.51
N THR A 137 5.09 7.09 -8.89
CA THR A 137 3.95 6.91 -9.80
C THR A 137 3.13 5.73 -9.30
N HIS A 138 1.81 5.84 -9.39
CA HIS A 138 0.90 4.71 -9.18
C HIS A 138 -0.35 4.86 -10.05
N SER A 139 -1.08 3.76 -10.26
CA SER A 139 -2.31 3.80 -11.03
C SER A 139 -3.38 4.64 -10.32
N GLY A 140 -4.27 5.27 -11.09
CA GLY A 140 -5.43 5.97 -10.57
C GLY A 140 -5.25 7.47 -10.40
N GLN A 141 -5.98 8.04 -9.46
CA GLN A 141 -6.07 9.48 -9.24
C GLN A 141 -5.95 9.78 -7.75
N GLU A 142 -5.50 10.99 -7.43
CA GLU A 142 -5.31 11.41 -6.05
C GLU A 142 -5.87 12.80 -5.82
N PHE A 143 -6.56 12.96 -4.70
CA PHE A 143 -7.06 14.22 -4.18
C PHE A 143 -6.40 14.52 -2.83
N ASP A 144 -5.74 15.67 -2.73
CA ASP A 144 -5.14 16.13 -1.48
C ASP A 144 -5.79 17.42 -1.00
N LEU A 145 -6.03 17.52 0.31
CA LEU A 145 -6.51 18.74 0.98
C LEU A 145 -5.58 19.09 2.14
N ILE A 146 -5.00 20.29 2.12
CA ILE A 146 -4.08 20.75 3.15
C ILE A 146 -4.86 21.13 4.41
N LEU A 147 -4.51 20.49 5.54
CA LEU A 147 -5.14 20.71 6.84
C LEU A 147 -4.35 21.69 7.71
N SER A 148 -3.03 21.73 7.55
CA SER A 148 -2.14 22.69 8.22
C SER A 148 -0.76 22.72 7.58
N GLY A 149 -0.06 23.85 7.72
CA GLY A 149 1.28 24.04 7.15
C GLY A 149 1.24 24.35 5.66
N LYS A 150 2.36 24.12 4.97
CA LYS A 150 2.46 24.30 3.51
C LYS A 150 3.15 23.13 2.84
N LEU A 151 2.59 22.72 1.71
CA LEU A 151 3.05 21.60 0.91
C LEU A 151 3.54 22.12 -0.44
N LYS A 152 4.80 21.85 -0.77
CA LYS A 152 5.28 21.95 -2.15
C LYS A 152 5.01 20.62 -2.83
N VAL A 153 4.18 20.64 -3.87
CA VAL A 153 3.87 19.46 -4.67
C VAL A 153 4.45 19.63 -6.07
N GLN A 154 5.07 18.57 -6.59
CA GLN A 154 5.50 18.49 -7.98
C GLN A 154 4.68 17.41 -8.66
N VAL A 155 4.07 17.75 -9.80
CA VAL A 155 3.35 16.80 -10.67
C VAL A 155 3.88 16.97 -12.09
N GLY A 156 4.63 15.97 -12.57
CA GLY A 156 5.40 16.02 -13.80
C GLY A 156 6.43 17.15 -13.74
N LYS A 157 6.23 18.18 -14.58
CA LYS A 157 7.09 19.38 -14.66
C LYS A 157 6.52 20.58 -13.89
N ASN A 158 5.29 20.48 -13.40
CA ASN A 158 4.63 21.58 -12.71
C ASN A 158 4.93 21.48 -11.22
N THR A 159 5.07 22.63 -10.56
CA THR A 159 5.34 22.71 -9.13
C THR A 159 4.50 23.82 -8.54
N GLU A 160 3.77 23.49 -7.48
CA GLU A 160 2.89 24.42 -6.78
C GLU A 160 3.17 24.37 -5.27
N ILE A 161 2.87 25.47 -4.57
CA ILE A 161 2.90 25.52 -3.12
C ILE A 161 1.46 25.72 -2.64
N LEU A 162 0.96 24.75 -1.89
CA LEU A 162 -0.39 24.72 -1.33
C LEU A 162 -0.35 25.10 0.14
N SER A 163 -1.31 25.90 0.58
CA SER A 163 -1.51 26.34 1.95
C SER A 163 -2.77 25.71 2.55
N GLU A 164 -2.98 25.88 3.87
CA GLU A 164 -4.19 25.40 4.55
C GLU A 164 -5.49 25.78 3.81
N GLY A 165 -6.34 24.78 3.57
CA GLY A 165 -7.59 24.93 2.83
C GLY A 165 -7.46 24.74 1.31
N ASP A 166 -6.25 24.78 0.75
CA ASP A 166 -6.02 24.47 -0.66
C ASP A 166 -6.12 22.96 -0.91
N SER A 167 -6.52 22.60 -2.13
CA SER A 167 -6.58 21.22 -2.59
C SER A 167 -5.96 21.05 -3.97
N ILE A 168 -5.47 19.86 -4.26
CA ILE A 168 -5.02 19.46 -5.60
C ILE A 168 -5.66 18.12 -6.00
N TYR A 169 -5.94 17.96 -7.28
CA TYR A 169 -6.43 16.71 -7.88
C TYR A 169 -5.61 16.39 -9.12
N TYR A 170 -5.07 15.19 -9.21
CA TYR A 170 -4.17 14.81 -10.29
C TYR A 170 -4.25 13.33 -10.66
N ASP A 171 -3.77 13.03 -11.85
CA ASP A 171 -3.53 11.67 -12.34
C ASP A 171 -2.24 11.14 -11.71
N SER A 172 -2.36 10.14 -10.84
CA SER A 172 -1.25 9.59 -10.08
C SER A 172 -0.27 8.79 -10.94
N SER A 173 -0.63 8.48 -12.20
CA SER A 173 0.30 7.88 -13.16
C SER A 173 1.35 8.89 -13.64
N THR A 174 1.11 10.18 -13.47
CA THR A 174 2.10 11.23 -13.71
C THR A 174 3.10 11.26 -12.55
N PRO A 175 4.43 11.25 -12.80
CA PRO A 175 5.43 11.31 -11.73
C PRO A 175 5.20 12.48 -10.78
N HIS A 176 5.01 12.21 -9.50
CA HIS A 176 4.65 13.22 -8.51
C HIS A 176 5.40 13.01 -7.19
N GLY A 177 5.53 14.09 -6.41
CA GLY A 177 6.19 14.05 -5.11
C GLY A 177 5.93 15.32 -4.30
N MET A 178 6.18 15.26 -3.00
CA MET A 178 5.77 16.28 -2.05
C MET A 178 6.87 16.61 -1.04
N LEU A 179 6.86 17.83 -0.50
CA LEU A 179 7.75 18.28 0.56
C LEU A 179 7.06 19.34 1.44
N ALA A 180 7.23 19.26 2.76
CA ALA A 180 6.85 20.35 3.66
C ALA A 180 7.81 21.54 3.51
N VAL A 181 7.28 22.76 3.46
CA VAL A 181 8.06 24.00 3.25
C VAL A 181 7.76 25.05 4.32
N ASP A 182 8.43 26.21 4.25
CA ASP A 182 8.26 27.34 5.18
C ASP A 182 8.62 27.05 6.65
N GLY A 183 9.50 26.08 6.90
CA GLY A 183 10.05 25.86 8.24
C GLY A 183 9.13 25.13 9.20
N ALA A 184 8.01 24.59 8.72
CA ALA A 184 7.01 23.92 9.54
C ALA A 184 6.50 22.64 8.86
N ASP A 185 6.13 21.66 9.69
CA ASP A 185 5.53 20.42 9.23
C ASP A 185 4.22 20.70 8.49
N CYS A 186 3.90 19.85 7.51
CA CYS A 186 2.65 19.91 6.77
C CYS A 186 1.82 18.67 7.06
N THR A 187 0.52 18.87 7.28
CA THR A 187 -0.46 17.80 7.41
C THR A 187 -1.56 17.98 6.39
N PHE A 188 -1.91 16.91 5.70
CA PHE A 188 -2.95 16.91 4.67
C PHE A 188 -3.72 15.58 4.67
N LEU A 189 -4.93 15.63 4.11
CA LEU A 189 -5.73 14.44 3.80
C LEU A 189 -5.48 14.06 2.35
N ALA A 190 -5.00 12.86 2.10
CA ALA A 190 -4.87 12.28 0.77
C ALA A 190 -5.99 11.26 0.54
N MET A 191 -6.66 11.32 -0.61
CA MET A 191 -7.67 10.35 -1.06
C MET A 191 -7.16 9.71 -2.35
N ILE A 192 -6.71 8.47 -2.26
CA ILE A 192 -6.19 7.72 -3.41
C ILE A 192 -7.32 6.91 -4.02
N LEU A 193 -7.67 7.18 -5.28
CA LEU A 193 -8.62 6.40 -6.05
C LEU A 193 -7.83 5.43 -6.94
N PRO A 194 -7.92 4.10 -6.74
CA PRO A 194 -7.21 3.14 -7.58
C PRO A 194 -7.69 3.22 -9.03
N GLY A 195 -6.75 3.08 -9.97
CA GLY A 195 -7.04 2.92 -11.39
C GLY A 195 -7.23 1.46 -11.78
N GLU A 196 -7.54 1.21 -13.05
CA GLU A 196 -7.37 -0.15 -13.62
C GLU A 196 -5.91 -0.59 -13.47
N GLU A 197 -5.68 -1.87 -13.17
CA GLU A 197 -4.34 -2.43 -12.89
C GLU A 197 -3.33 -2.07 -13.99
N THR A 198 -2.57 -1.00 -13.78
CA THR A 198 -1.30 -0.78 -14.43
C THR A 198 -0.23 -1.10 -13.41
N GLU A 199 0.65 -2.05 -13.72
CA GLU A 199 1.78 -2.46 -12.88
C GLU A 199 2.41 -1.24 -12.18
N GLU A 200 2.39 -1.24 -10.84
CA GLU A 200 3.11 -0.25 -10.04
C GLU A 200 4.60 -0.32 -10.39
N ARG A 201 5.06 0.60 -11.23
CA ARG A 201 6.49 0.82 -11.40
C ARG A 201 6.97 1.60 -10.20
N LYS A 202 7.39 0.88 -9.16
CA LYS A 202 8.34 1.44 -8.21
C LYS A 202 9.58 1.85 -9.00
N VAL A 203 9.76 3.14 -9.25
CA VAL A 203 11.06 3.69 -9.65
C VAL A 203 11.91 3.70 -8.38
N GLY A 204 12.32 2.51 -7.97
CA GLY A 204 12.94 2.22 -6.69
C GLY A 204 13.72 0.93 -6.75
N GLU A 205 14.60 0.83 -7.76
CA GLU A 205 15.91 0.16 -7.73
C GLU A 205 16.54 0.26 -9.13
N THR A 206 17.07 1.44 -9.47
CA THR A 206 18.11 1.53 -10.52
C THR A 206 19.19 2.51 -10.10
N ILE A 207 19.70 2.32 -8.89
CA ILE A 207 21.11 2.55 -8.58
C ILE A 207 21.55 1.42 -7.64
N LEU A 208 21.52 0.19 -8.14
CA LEU A 208 22.62 -0.71 -7.83
C LEU A 208 23.66 -0.43 -8.91
N PRO A 209 24.94 -0.16 -8.58
CA PRO A 209 25.98 -0.29 -9.58
C PRO A 209 25.96 -1.76 -9.98
N SER A 210 25.34 -2.05 -11.12
CA SER A 210 25.64 -3.26 -11.87
C SER A 210 27.13 -3.19 -12.11
N LYS A 211 27.90 -3.95 -11.32
CA LYS A 211 29.24 -4.36 -11.73
C LYS A 211 29.04 -5.20 -12.98
N THR A 212 28.96 -4.51 -14.10
CA THR A 212 28.84 -5.10 -15.41
C THR A 212 30.06 -6.00 -15.55
N THR A 213 29.84 -7.30 -15.58
CA THR A 213 30.92 -8.30 -15.74
C THR A 213 31.41 -8.35 -17.20
N ARG A 214 30.88 -7.47 -18.05
CA ARG A 214 31.30 -7.24 -19.43
C ARG A 214 32.02 -5.91 -19.48
N ARG A 215 33.25 -5.96 -20.00
CA ARG A 215 34.06 -4.79 -20.32
C ARG A 215 33.26 -3.84 -21.21
N LEU A 216 32.97 -2.64 -20.73
CA LEU A 216 32.21 -1.66 -21.48
C LEU A 216 33.15 -0.88 -22.41
N ILE A 217 32.69 -0.58 -23.63
CA ILE A 217 33.51 0.05 -24.68
C ILE A 217 34.12 1.38 -24.21
N TYR A 218 33.42 2.11 -23.33
CA TYR A 218 33.90 3.38 -22.80
C TYR A 218 35.13 3.23 -21.90
N GLU A 219 35.39 2.06 -21.30
CA GLU A 219 36.54 1.85 -20.39
C GLU A 219 37.90 2.02 -21.10
N ASP A 220 37.91 1.87 -22.43
CA ASP A 220 39.09 2.14 -23.26
C ASP A 220 39.39 3.65 -23.40
N PHE A 221 38.40 4.51 -23.15
CA PHE A 221 38.47 5.94 -23.46
C PHE A 221 38.25 6.85 -22.25
N VAL A 222 37.55 6.37 -21.23
CA VAL A 222 37.15 7.16 -20.06
C VAL A 222 37.53 6.41 -18.79
N VAL A 223 38.15 7.13 -17.85
CA VAL A 223 38.36 6.68 -16.47
C VAL A 223 37.31 7.35 -15.60
N PRO A 224 36.33 6.59 -15.07
CA PRO A 224 35.42 7.10 -14.06
C PRO A 224 36.11 7.16 -12.70
N GLU A 225 35.99 8.29 -12.01
CA GLU A 225 36.26 8.40 -10.57
C GLU A 225 34.94 8.26 -9.82
N GLU A 226 34.81 7.18 -9.05
CA GLU A 226 33.63 6.87 -8.25
C GLU A 226 33.90 7.06 -6.76
N ASP A 227 32.88 7.35 -5.97
CA ASP A 227 32.96 7.39 -4.51
C ASP A 227 32.78 6.01 -3.85
N GLU A 228 32.83 5.97 -2.52
CA GLU A 228 32.78 4.73 -1.73
C GLU A 228 31.47 3.94 -1.90
N ILE A 229 30.42 4.56 -2.46
CA ILE A 229 29.14 3.93 -2.77
C ILE A 229 28.97 3.61 -4.27
N GLY A 230 30.02 3.81 -5.08
CA GLY A 230 30.01 3.55 -6.52
C GLY A 230 29.29 4.60 -7.35
N ALA A 231 29.07 5.80 -6.80
CA ALA A 231 28.49 6.91 -7.55
C ALA A 231 29.59 7.69 -8.29
N LEU A 232 29.37 7.93 -9.58
CA LEU A 232 30.31 8.65 -10.45
C LEU A 232 30.46 10.11 -10.00
N LYS A 233 31.65 10.49 -9.56
CA LYS A 233 31.99 11.87 -9.20
C LYS A 233 32.52 12.67 -10.38
N GLN A 234 33.39 12.06 -11.18
CA GLN A 234 34.07 12.72 -12.27
C GLN A 234 34.45 11.71 -13.36
N ILE A 235 34.58 12.18 -14.59
CA ILE A 235 35.16 11.42 -15.70
C ILE A 235 36.42 12.11 -16.18
N ALA A 236 37.47 11.34 -16.41
CA ALA A 236 38.69 11.77 -17.07
C ALA A 236 38.84 11.05 -18.41
N PHE A 237 39.17 11.77 -19.47
CA PHE A 237 39.35 11.19 -20.80
C PHE A 237 40.80 10.74 -20.99
N LYS A 238 41.00 9.56 -21.56
CA LYS A 238 42.31 9.09 -21.97
C LYS A 238 42.62 9.66 -23.36
N ASN A 239 43.83 10.19 -23.54
CA ASN A 239 44.33 10.71 -24.83
C ASN A 239 43.46 11.83 -25.43
N GLU A 240 43.14 12.87 -24.63
CA GLU A 240 42.36 14.04 -25.05
C GLU A 240 42.89 14.70 -26.35
N ASP A 241 44.19 14.55 -26.65
CA ASP A 241 44.83 15.13 -27.83
C ASP A 241 44.62 14.32 -29.14
N GLN A 242 44.14 13.07 -29.06
CA GLN A 242 43.92 12.19 -30.23
C GLN A 242 42.51 11.60 -30.31
N PHE A 243 41.70 11.76 -29.26
CA PHE A 243 40.38 11.16 -29.15
C PHE A 243 39.30 12.01 -29.83
N ASN A 244 38.66 11.47 -30.88
CA ASN A 244 37.50 12.11 -31.49
C ASN A 244 36.26 11.24 -31.28
N PHE A 245 35.44 11.64 -30.31
CA PHE A 245 34.21 10.95 -29.91
C PHE A 245 33.30 10.58 -31.10
N ALA A 246 33.24 11.43 -32.15
CA ALA A 246 32.38 11.20 -33.30
C ALA A 246 32.86 10.08 -34.22
N TYR A 247 34.17 9.80 -34.29
CA TYR A 247 34.73 8.76 -35.16
C TYR A 247 35.02 7.48 -34.39
N ASP A 248 35.71 7.58 -33.25
CA ASP A 248 36.25 6.39 -32.58
C ASP A 248 35.18 5.53 -31.90
N VAL A 249 34.10 6.16 -31.41
CA VAL A 249 32.99 5.46 -30.74
C VAL A 249 31.98 4.95 -31.76
N VAL A 250 31.64 5.77 -32.76
CA VAL A 250 30.64 5.43 -33.79
C VAL A 250 31.17 4.35 -34.74
N ASP A 251 32.44 4.40 -35.15
CA ASP A 251 33.03 3.37 -36.03
C ASP A 251 33.13 2.00 -35.34
N ARG A 252 33.36 1.98 -34.03
CA ARG A 252 33.43 0.73 -33.26
C ARG A 252 32.04 0.15 -33.03
N LEU A 253 31.05 1.00 -32.72
CA LEU A 253 29.64 0.61 -32.64
C LEU A 253 29.13 0.05 -33.97
N GLY A 254 29.46 0.70 -35.10
CA GLY A 254 29.09 0.21 -36.44
C GLY A 254 29.77 -1.09 -36.86
N LYS A 255 30.87 -1.50 -36.21
CA LYS A 255 31.53 -2.80 -36.43
C LYS A 255 30.98 -3.92 -35.54
N GLU A 256 30.60 -3.60 -34.31
CA GLU A 256 30.07 -4.60 -33.35
C GLU A 256 28.55 -4.79 -33.49
N GLN A 257 27.82 -3.78 -33.96
CA GLN A 257 26.38 -3.83 -34.27
C GLN A 257 26.11 -3.09 -35.59
N PRO A 258 26.33 -3.73 -36.75
CA PRO A 258 26.12 -3.13 -38.06
C PRO A 258 24.64 -2.89 -38.39
#